data_AF-A0A4Q5SQ97-F1
#
_entry.id   AF-A0A4Q5SQ97-F1
#
_cell.length_a   1.000
_cell.length_b   1.000
_cell.length_c   1.000
_cell.angle_alpha   90.00
_cell.angle_beta   90.00
_cell.angle_gamma   90.00
#
_symmetry.space_group_name_H-M   'P 1'
#
loop_
_entity.id
_entity.type
_entity.pdbx_description
1 polymer ?
#
loop_
_entity_poly.entity_id
_entity_poly.type
_entity_poly.pdbx_seq_one_letter_code
_entity_poly.pdbx_strand_id
1 'polypeptide(L)'
;MLYSKQQIVTFNNAEHNIAIGRYITKLLKQETQKLLPHECGFLCSCLPYIFKEEQFDQPAYDIYNLTFLREALLKRLILLYLDNLDFLSPVYNGHKNLSKQEIEIDKSKFKELIEDWERNLINGSNNIYLHEVKIEYHRKLKILYSQFSQGYLGRHFYNRKILEQKTAAFYIYFIVKAFFKNNKKNWVSLQFAGHTFVINVYSYVHILSRHYMPKFHGIDAEKSFNRELVGIDIFDLPNSLSNLITDYFANAPKGYFLNSEFLIFSQGTEYYIIWWKLKNLNELKFSMGYEIRTLYLIKSKSDYQKINKHNSVSVNNGIIYYY
;
A
#
# COMPACT_ATOMS: atom_id res chain seq x y z
N MET A 1 -18.02 -0.12 -11.51
CA MET A 1 -16.80 -0.17 -12.31
C MET A 1 -17.14 0.00 -13.78
N LEU A 2 -16.71 1.09 -14.39
CA LEU A 2 -16.72 1.30 -15.84
C LEU A 2 -15.45 0.76 -16.49
N TYR A 3 -14.31 0.94 -15.82
CA TYR A 3 -13.00 0.55 -16.33
C TYR A 3 -12.15 -0.09 -15.23
N SER A 4 -11.32 -1.07 -15.61
CA SER A 4 -10.31 -1.65 -14.73
C SER A 4 -9.14 -0.68 -14.51
N LYS A 5 -8.33 -0.93 -13.48
CA LYS A 5 -7.10 -0.15 -13.22
C LYS A 5 -6.15 -0.17 -14.44
N GLN A 6 -5.97 -1.33 -15.07
CA GLN A 6 -5.10 -1.49 -16.24
C GLN A 6 -5.62 -0.70 -17.44
N GLN A 7 -6.94 -0.71 -17.69
CA GLN A 7 -7.52 0.08 -18.77
C GLN A 7 -7.25 1.57 -18.59
N ILE A 8 -7.50 2.11 -17.39
CA ILE A 8 -7.26 3.54 -17.11
C ILE A 8 -5.81 3.96 -17.36
N VAL A 9 -4.85 3.11 -17.00
CA VAL A 9 -3.42 3.40 -17.17
C VAL A 9 -2.96 3.30 -18.63
N THR A 10 -3.67 2.56 -19.47
CA THR A 10 -3.27 2.27 -20.86
C THR A 10 -4.03 3.08 -21.91
N PHE A 11 -4.97 3.93 -21.50
CA PHE A 11 -5.74 4.75 -22.43
C PHE A 11 -4.87 5.65 -23.29
N ASN A 12 -5.17 5.68 -24.58
CA ASN A 12 -4.75 6.77 -25.45
C ASN A 12 -5.63 8.01 -25.24
N ASN A 13 -5.28 9.14 -25.87
CA ASN A 13 -6.00 10.42 -25.69
C ASN A 13 -7.51 10.34 -26.03
N ALA A 14 -7.89 9.59 -27.07
CA ALA A 14 -9.29 9.46 -27.47
C ALA A 14 -10.09 8.64 -26.45
N GLU A 15 -9.53 7.50 -26.02
CA GLU A 15 -10.13 6.66 -24.98
C GLU A 15 -10.25 7.40 -23.65
N HIS A 16 -9.25 8.20 -23.32
CA HIS A 16 -9.23 9.04 -22.13
C HIS A 16 -10.40 10.03 -22.12
N ASN A 17 -10.64 10.74 -23.23
CA ASN A 17 -11.75 11.69 -23.36
C ASN A 17 -13.11 10.97 -23.27
N ILE A 18 -13.25 9.81 -23.91
CA ILE A 18 -14.47 8.99 -23.83
C ILE A 18 -14.72 8.54 -22.38
N ALA A 19 -13.67 8.11 -21.68
CA ALA A 19 -13.77 7.69 -20.28
C ALA A 19 -14.21 8.85 -19.38
N ILE A 20 -13.62 10.03 -19.54
CA ILE A 20 -14.02 11.24 -18.83
C ILE A 20 -15.51 11.54 -19.05
N GLY A 21 -15.99 11.57 -20.31
CA GLY A 21 -17.39 11.86 -20.62
C GLY A 21 -18.36 10.85 -19.97
N ARG A 22 -18.01 9.57 -19.92
CA ARG A 22 -18.81 8.55 -19.23
C ARG A 22 -18.84 8.76 -17.72
N TYR A 23 -17.73 9.12 -17.09
CA TYR A 23 -17.72 9.41 -15.66
C TYR A 23 -18.46 10.70 -15.32
N ILE A 24 -18.33 11.76 -16.13
CA ILE A 24 -19.11 13.00 -15.97
C ILE A 24 -20.61 12.66 -16.00
N THR A 25 -21.04 11.83 -16.96
CA THR A 25 -22.43 11.36 -17.02
C THR A 25 -22.86 10.68 -15.70
N LYS A 26 -21.99 9.88 -15.10
CA LYS A 26 -22.27 9.27 -13.78
C LYS A 26 -22.31 10.28 -12.65
N LEU A 27 -21.46 11.30 -12.66
CA LEU A 27 -21.49 12.40 -11.69
C LEU A 27 -22.83 13.14 -11.78
N LEU A 28 -23.26 13.50 -12.99
CA LEU A 28 -24.53 14.20 -13.22
C LEU A 28 -25.74 13.37 -12.77
N LYS A 29 -25.68 12.04 -12.94
CA LYS A 29 -26.69 11.10 -12.46
C LYS A 29 -26.56 10.73 -10.97
N GLN A 30 -25.60 11.32 -10.25
CA GLN A 30 -25.31 11.02 -8.83
C GLN A 30 -24.97 9.54 -8.55
N GLU A 31 -24.45 8.80 -9.54
CA GLU A 31 -24.08 7.38 -9.43
C GLU A 31 -22.64 7.18 -8.92
N THR A 32 -22.20 8.01 -7.97
CA THR A 32 -20.80 8.06 -7.52
C THR A 32 -20.48 7.06 -6.41
N GLN A 33 -21.49 6.55 -5.70
CA GLN A 33 -21.31 5.60 -4.59
C GLN A 33 -20.71 4.24 -5.00
N LYS A 34 -20.82 3.88 -6.29
CA LYS A 34 -20.33 2.60 -6.84
C LYS A 34 -18.93 2.70 -7.45
N LEU A 35 -18.28 3.86 -7.35
CA LEU A 35 -16.94 4.07 -7.88
C LEU A 35 -15.91 3.36 -7.00
N LEU A 36 -14.99 2.66 -7.66
CA LEU A 36 -13.85 2.02 -7.01
C LEU A 36 -12.71 3.02 -6.77
N PRO A 37 -11.79 2.73 -5.83
CA PRO A 37 -10.72 3.67 -5.48
C PRO A 37 -9.85 4.14 -6.65
N HIS A 38 -9.60 3.30 -7.67
CA HIS A 38 -8.84 3.72 -8.85
C HIS A 38 -9.65 4.64 -9.77
N GLU A 39 -10.97 4.46 -9.87
CA GLU A 39 -11.87 5.34 -10.61
C GLU A 39 -11.93 6.72 -9.93
N CYS A 40 -12.02 6.75 -8.60
CA CYS A 40 -11.92 8.01 -7.83
C CYS A 40 -10.56 8.69 -8.00
N GLY A 41 -9.46 7.92 -8.04
CA GLY A 41 -8.13 8.44 -8.32
C GLY A 41 -8.04 9.11 -9.69
N PHE A 42 -8.57 8.45 -10.72
CA PHE A 42 -8.66 8.98 -12.09
C PHE A 42 -9.48 10.27 -12.16
N LEU A 43 -10.64 10.31 -11.49
CA LEU A 43 -11.46 11.52 -11.47
C LEU A 43 -10.78 12.67 -10.71
N CYS A 44 -10.12 12.35 -9.60
CA CYS A 44 -9.37 13.34 -8.83
C CYS A 44 -8.22 13.97 -9.63
N SER A 45 -7.63 13.26 -10.61
CA SER A 45 -6.62 13.84 -11.51
C SER A 45 -7.22 14.62 -12.68
N CYS A 46 -8.37 14.19 -13.22
CA CYS A 46 -8.91 14.80 -14.45
C CYS A 46 -9.83 16.00 -14.21
N LEU A 47 -10.70 15.94 -13.19
CA LEU A 47 -11.75 16.94 -12.97
C LEU A 47 -11.23 18.40 -12.82
N PRO A 48 -10.06 18.67 -12.22
CA PRO A 48 -9.54 20.04 -12.13
C PRO A 48 -9.17 20.68 -13.47
N TYR A 49 -9.08 19.90 -14.54
CA TYR A 49 -8.71 20.38 -15.89
C TYR A 49 -9.92 20.46 -16.84
N ILE A 50 -11.12 20.28 -16.30
CA ILE A 50 -12.36 20.51 -17.04
C ILE A 50 -12.85 21.90 -16.65
N PHE A 51 -12.93 22.80 -17.61
CA PHE A 51 -13.30 24.19 -17.39
C PHE A 51 -14.76 24.46 -17.81
N LYS A 52 -15.36 25.50 -17.25
CA LYS A 52 -16.69 25.96 -17.68
C LYS A 52 -16.58 26.57 -19.08
N GLU A 53 -17.59 26.37 -19.92
CA GLU A 53 -17.61 26.92 -21.29
C GLU A 53 -17.47 28.44 -21.32
N GLU A 54 -18.04 29.14 -20.34
CA GLU A 54 -18.03 30.59 -20.26
C GLU A 54 -16.80 31.16 -19.53
N GLN A 55 -16.04 30.32 -18.80
CA GLN A 55 -14.93 30.75 -17.92
C GLN A 55 -13.79 29.71 -17.97
N PHE A 56 -12.90 29.88 -18.96
CA PHE A 56 -11.79 28.97 -19.24
C PHE A 56 -10.70 28.94 -18.15
N ASP A 57 -10.76 29.82 -17.16
CA ASP A 57 -9.88 29.88 -15.99
C ASP A 57 -10.49 29.22 -14.75
N GLN A 58 -11.78 28.87 -14.78
CA GLN A 58 -12.48 28.25 -13.67
C GLN A 58 -12.78 26.76 -13.94
N PRO A 59 -12.26 25.84 -13.11
CA PRO A 59 -12.67 24.46 -13.16
C PRO A 59 -14.18 24.33 -12.98
N ALA A 60 -14.81 23.49 -13.81
CA ALA A 60 -16.22 23.14 -13.71
C ALA A 60 -16.53 22.35 -12.43
N TYR A 61 -15.51 21.69 -11.85
CA TYR A 61 -15.64 20.86 -10.67
C TYR A 61 -14.62 21.23 -9.61
N ASP A 62 -15.10 21.54 -8.42
CA ASP A 62 -14.27 21.70 -7.23
C ASP A 62 -14.11 20.35 -6.53
N ILE A 63 -12.98 19.69 -6.75
CA ILE A 63 -12.69 18.38 -6.16
C ILE A 63 -12.59 18.41 -4.63
N TYR A 64 -12.39 19.57 -3.99
CA TYR A 64 -12.32 19.70 -2.53
C TYR A 64 -13.68 19.52 -1.87
N ASN A 65 -14.76 19.76 -2.62
CA ASN A 65 -16.15 19.64 -2.16
C ASN A 65 -16.81 18.30 -2.51
N LEU A 66 -16.16 17.46 -3.32
CA LEU A 66 -16.70 16.16 -3.73
C LEU A 66 -16.42 15.08 -2.68
N THR A 67 -17.43 14.77 -1.86
CA THR A 67 -17.31 13.82 -0.73
C THR A 67 -16.85 12.42 -1.14
N PHE A 68 -17.25 11.93 -2.31
CA PHE A 68 -16.83 10.62 -2.82
C PHE A 68 -15.35 10.57 -3.26
N LEU A 69 -14.68 11.72 -3.37
CA LEU A 69 -13.26 11.83 -3.71
C LEU A 69 -12.35 12.01 -2.49
N ARG A 70 -12.88 12.11 -1.27
CA ARG A 70 -12.10 12.43 -0.05
C ARG A 70 -10.83 11.58 0.11
N GLU A 71 -10.93 10.25 -0.03
CA GLU A 71 -9.77 9.36 0.07
C GLU A 71 -8.79 9.55 -1.11
N ALA A 72 -9.29 9.71 -2.34
CA ALA A 72 -8.44 9.94 -3.51
C ALA A 72 -7.73 11.29 -3.44
N LEU A 73 -8.40 12.32 -2.94
CA LEU A 73 -7.86 13.65 -2.70
C LEU A 73 -6.79 13.61 -1.60
N LEU A 74 -7.05 12.94 -0.48
CA LEU A 74 -6.04 12.78 0.57
C LEU A 74 -4.80 12.06 0.04
N LYS A 75 -4.97 10.99 -0.74
CA LYS A 75 -3.84 10.32 -1.42
C LYS A 75 -3.06 11.29 -2.32
N ARG A 76 -3.76 12.09 -3.13
CA ARG A 76 -3.12 13.07 -4.02
C ARG A 76 -2.33 14.11 -3.23
N LEU A 77 -2.91 14.67 -2.16
CA LEU A 77 -2.24 15.65 -1.30
C LEU A 77 -1.02 15.03 -0.61
N ILE A 78 -1.11 13.79 -0.13
CA ILE A 78 0.03 13.08 0.45
C ILE A 78 1.16 12.94 -0.57
N LEU A 79 0.87 12.52 -1.80
CA LEU A 79 1.90 12.37 -2.83
C LEU A 79 2.56 13.70 -3.20
N LEU A 80 1.80 14.78 -3.20
CA LEU A 80 2.28 16.12 -3.54
C LEU A 80 3.12 16.75 -2.41
N TYR A 81 2.77 16.49 -1.15
CA TYR A 81 3.36 17.12 0.03
C TYR A 81 4.16 16.17 0.92
N LEU A 82 4.46 14.93 0.49
CA LEU A 82 5.11 13.91 1.33
C LEU A 82 6.38 14.41 2.03
N ASP A 83 7.22 15.15 1.30
CA ASP A 83 8.46 15.73 1.80
C ASP A 83 8.29 17.18 2.32
N ASN A 84 7.07 17.72 2.26
CA ASN A 84 6.70 19.08 2.67
C ASN A 84 5.40 19.10 3.49
N LEU A 85 5.21 18.17 4.43
CA LEU A 85 3.98 18.12 5.26
C LEU A 85 3.82 19.34 6.20
N ASP A 86 4.80 20.25 6.26
CA ASP A 86 4.69 21.54 6.97
C ASP A 86 4.12 22.66 6.06
N PHE A 87 4.01 22.40 4.74
CA PHE A 87 3.47 23.31 3.74
C PHE A 87 4.24 24.63 3.61
N LEU A 88 5.56 24.59 3.87
CA LEU A 88 6.42 25.78 3.88
C LEU A 88 7.22 25.93 2.58
N SER A 89 7.46 24.84 1.86
CA SER A 89 8.24 24.85 0.62
C SER A 89 7.36 25.09 -0.60
N PRO A 90 7.89 25.68 -1.70
CA PRO A 90 7.22 25.70 -2.99
C PRO A 90 6.87 24.29 -3.47
N VAL A 91 5.76 24.16 -4.18
CA VAL A 91 5.25 22.87 -4.67
C VAL A 91 4.89 22.96 -6.14
N TYR A 92 5.35 21.99 -6.92
CA TYR A 92 5.03 21.83 -8.33
C TYR A 92 4.05 20.66 -8.50
N ASN A 93 2.91 20.90 -9.15
CA ASN A 93 1.84 19.90 -9.27
C ASN A 93 1.90 19.06 -10.56
N GLY A 94 3.00 19.14 -11.30
CA GLY A 94 3.15 18.50 -12.62
C GLY A 94 2.86 19.42 -13.81
N HIS A 95 2.22 20.58 -13.57
CA HIS A 95 1.89 21.56 -14.61
C HIS A 95 2.40 22.96 -14.28
N LYS A 96 2.21 23.40 -13.02
CA LYS A 96 2.62 24.72 -12.55
C LYS A 96 3.14 24.67 -11.11
N ASN A 97 3.88 25.71 -10.75
CA ASN A 97 4.14 26.01 -9.35
C ASN A 97 2.87 26.54 -8.71
N LEU A 98 2.54 26.01 -7.53
CA LEU A 98 1.39 26.45 -6.77
C LEU A 98 1.65 27.80 -6.11
N SER A 99 0.63 28.65 -6.11
CA SER A 99 0.61 29.89 -5.35
C SER A 99 0.51 29.61 -3.84
N LYS A 100 0.86 30.60 -3.01
CA LYS A 100 0.72 30.49 -1.55
C LYS A 100 -0.73 30.23 -1.13
N GLN A 101 -1.70 30.81 -1.83
CA GLN A 101 -3.12 30.61 -1.56
C GLN A 101 -3.55 29.16 -1.85
N GLU A 102 -3.11 28.58 -2.97
CA GLU A 102 -3.37 27.17 -3.29
C GLU A 102 -2.75 26.23 -2.25
N ILE A 103 -1.52 26.51 -1.80
CA ILE A 103 -0.85 25.72 -0.76
C ILE A 103 -1.60 25.79 0.59
N GLU A 104 -2.12 26.95 0.99
CA GLU A 104 -2.90 27.06 2.22
C GLU A 104 -4.27 26.37 2.13
N ILE A 105 -4.92 26.39 0.95
CA ILE A 105 -6.14 25.59 0.69
C ILE A 105 -5.82 24.10 0.82
N ASP A 106 -4.74 23.63 0.19
CA ASP A 106 -4.28 22.24 0.28
C ASP A 106 -3.98 21.83 1.72
N LYS A 107 -3.29 22.68 2.48
CA LYS A 107 -2.97 22.45 3.89
C LYS A 107 -4.21 22.34 4.75
N SER A 108 -5.17 23.24 4.58
CA SER A 108 -6.43 23.21 5.30
C SER A 108 -7.18 21.92 5.00
N LYS A 109 -7.28 21.56 3.71
CA LYS A 109 -7.97 20.34 3.31
C LYS A 109 -7.26 19.08 3.78
N PHE A 110 -5.94 19.04 3.69
CA PHE A 110 -5.13 17.92 4.16
C PHE A 110 -5.38 17.66 5.65
N LYS A 111 -5.36 18.70 6.49
CA LYS A 111 -5.65 18.60 7.93
C LYS A 111 -7.05 18.07 8.19
N GLU A 112 -8.06 18.64 7.52
CA GLU A 112 -9.45 18.16 7.62
C GLU A 112 -9.56 16.67 7.30
N LEU A 113 -8.99 16.25 6.16
CA LEU A 113 -9.10 14.89 5.65
C LEU A 113 -8.32 13.88 6.52
N ILE A 114 -7.11 14.23 6.98
CA ILE A 114 -6.29 13.31 7.78
C ILE A 114 -6.87 13.12 9.18
N GLU A 115 -7.41 14.18 9.79
CA GLU A 115 -8.09 14.09 11.09
C GLU A 115 -9.38 13.29 11.00
N ASP A 116 -10.15 13.49 9.94
CA ASP A 116 -11.37 12.71 9.68
C ASP A 116 -11.07 11.23 9.47
N TRP A 117 -10.03 10.93 8.68
CA TRP A 117 -9.58 9.56 8.52
C TRP A 117 -9.08 8.94 9.82
N GLU A 118 -8.34 9.69 10.66
CA GLU A 118 -7.87 9.19 11.96
C GLU A 118 -9.04 8.87 12.90
N ARG A 119 -10.07 9.73 12.95
CA ARG A 119 -11.29 9.42 13.72
C ARG A 119 -11.92 8.11 13.25
N ASN A 120 -11.98 7.90 11.93
CA ASN A 120 -12.46 6.65 11.36
C ASN A 120 -11.55 5.46 11.69
N LEU A 121 -10.23 5.63 11.72
CA LEU A 121 -9.28 4.60 12.13
C LEU A 121 -9.50 4.17 13.59
N ILE A 122 -9.76 5.14 14.48
CA ILE A 122 -9.94 4.89 15.91
C ILE A 122 -11.31 4.25 16.18
N ASN A 123 -12.38 4.79 15.59
CA ASN A 123 -13.76 4.43 15.89
C ASN A 123 -14.34 3.34 14.97
N GLY A 124 -13.77 3.12 13.79
CA GLY A 124 -14.27 2.20 12.77
C GLY A 124 -13.96 0.74 13.08
N SER A 125 -14.76 0.11 13.93
CA SER A 125 -14.54 -1.27 14.39
C SER A 125 -14.75 -2.36 13.31
N ASN A 126 -15.61 -2.11 12.32
CA ASN A 126 -16.08 -3.16 11.39
C ASN A 126 -15.35 -3.19 10.03
N ASN A 127 -14.39 -2.30 9.79
CA ASN A 127 -13.65 -2.25 8.53
C ASN A 127 -12.32 -3.01 8.66
N ILE A 128 -12.20 -4.15 7.97
CA ILE A 128 -11.01 -5.00 8.01
C ILE A 128 -9.70 -4.25 7.65
N TYR A 129 -9.74 -3.33 6.69
CA TYR A 129 -8.55 -2.58 6.30
C TYR A 129 -8.12 -1.60 7.40
N LEU A 130 -9.09 -0.91 8.01
CA LEU A 130 -8.81 -0.01 9.15
C LEU A 130 -8.32 -0.79 10.36
N HIS A 131 -8.89 -1.97 10.63
CA HIS A 131 -8.48 -2.83 11.74
C HIS A 131 -6.99 -3.20 11.65
N GLU A 132 -6.56 -3.76 10.51
CA GLU A 132 -5.16 -4.17 10.33
C GLU A 132 -4.20 -2.98 10.38
N VAL A 133 -4.55 -1.86 9.76
CA VAL A 133 -3.73 -0.64 9.77
C VAL A 133 -3.64 -0.04 11.17
N LYS A 134 -4.73 -0.05 11.94
CA LYS A 134 -4.78 0.43 13.33
C LYS A 134 -3.79 -0.30 14.22
N ILE A 135 -3.67 -1.62 14.05
CA ILE A 135 -2.73 -2.44 14.83
C ILE A 135 -1.29 -2.00 14.57
N GLU A 136 -0.87 -1.88 13.31
CA GLU A 136 0.49 -1.47 12.97
C GLU A 136 0.75 0.00 13.35
N TYR A 137 -0.22 0.89 13.17
CA TYR A 137 -0.15 2.30 13.55
C TYR A 137 0.09 2.47 15.06
N HIS A 138 -0.72 1.83 15.91
CA HIS A 138 -0.54 1.94 17.36
C HIS A 138 0.78 1.34 17.84
N ARG A 139 1.25 0.25 17.20
CA ARG A 139 2.57 -0.31 17.50
C ARG A 139 3.67 0.73 17.27
N LYS A 140 3.58 1.51 16.18
CA LYS A 140 4.53 2.59 15.87
C LYS A 140 4.43 3.76 16.84
N LEU A 141 3.22 4.17 17.20
CA LEU A 141 3.01 5.23 18.18
C LEU A 141 3.58 4.84 19.56
N LYS A 142 3.46 3.58 19.98
CA LYS A 142 4.03 3.11 21.26
C LYS A 142 5.56 3.26 21.28
N ILE A 143 6.24 2.94 20.18
CA ILE A 143 7.71 3.11 20.07
C ILE A 143 8.08 4.59 20.12
N LEU A 144 7.37 5.43 19.35
CA LEU A 144 7.57 6.87 19.37
C LEU A 144 7.36 7.49 20.75
N TYR A 145 6.30 7.09 21.44
CA TYR A 145 6.00 7.54 22.79
C TYR A 145 7.11 7.13 23.77
N SER A 146 7.61 5.90 23.68
CA SER A 146 8.74 5.44 24.49
C SER A 146 9.96 6.33 24.30
N GLN A 147 10.35 6.61 23.05
CA GLN A 147 11.51 7.46 22.74
C GLN A 147 11.34 8.90 23.22
N PHE A 148 10.13 9.45 23.06
CA PHE A 148 9.79 10.77 23.58
C PHE A 148 9.88 10.81 25.11
N SER A 149 9.31 9.81 25.80
CA SER A 149 9.33 9.72 27.26
C SER A 149 10.73 9.54 27.84
N GLN A 150 11.65 8.95 27.07
CA GLN A 150 13.06 8.79 27.42
C GLN A 150 13.92 10.02 27.10
N GLY A 151 13.32 11.09 26.55
CA GLY A 151 14.03 12.34 26.23
C GLY A 151 14.84 12.31 24.93
N TYR A 152 14.74 11.25 24.12
CA TYR A 152 15.47 11.16 22.85
C TYR A 152 14.93 12.10 21.77
N LEU A 153 13.68 12.56 21.90
CA LEU A 153 13.00 13.40 20.91
C LEU A 153 12.43 14.66 21.55
N GLY A 154 12.65 15.82 20.92
CA GLY A 154 11.96 17.06 21.28
C GLY A 154 10.48 17.04 20.88
N ARG A 155 9.63 17.84 21.54
CA ARG A 155 8.17 17.84 21.31
C ARG A 155 7.78 18.16 19.87
N HIS A 156 8.46 19.12 19.24
CA HIS A 156 8.21 19.48 17.85
C HIS A 156 8.45 18.29 16.91
N PHE A 157 9.60 17.62 17.06
CA PHE A 157 9.95 16.45 16.26
C PHE A 157 9.01 15.27 16.51
N TYR A 158 8.60 15.05 17.77
CA TYR A 158 7.61 14.03 18.11
C TYR A 158 6.26 14.25 17.40
N ASN A 159 5.72 15.47 17.44
CA ASN A 159 4.47 15.82 16.76
C ASN A 159 4.59 15.64 15.24
N ARG A 160 5.73 16.06 14.66
CA ARG A 160 6.05 15.86 13.24
C ARG A 160 6.04 14.36 12.88
N LYS A 161 6.72 13.52 13.68
CA LYS A 161 6.75 12.07 13.48
C LYS A 161 5.37 11.42 13.60
N ILE A 162 4.51 11.89 14.49
CA ILE A 162 3.12 11.44 14.55
C ILE A 162 2.39 11.71 13.24
N LEU A 163 2.51 12.92 12.67
CA LEU A 163 1.88 13.26 11.40
C LEU A 163 2.40 12.41 10.24
N GLU A 164 3.70 12.14 10.22
CA GLU A 164 4.31 11.21 9.27
C GLU A 164 3.72 9.80 9.41
N GLN A 165 3.59 9.27 10.64
CA GLN A 165 2.96 7.95 10.86
C GLN A 165 1.50 7.90 10.40
N LYS A 166 0.73 8.96 10.67
CA LYS A 166 -0.67 9.07 10.19
C LYS A 166 -0.74 9.02 8.68
N THR A 167 0.11 9.80 8.03
CA THR A 167 0.22 9.88 6.57
C THR A 167 0.56 8.52 5.95
N ALA A 168 1.55 7.82 6.50
CA ALA A 168 1.91 6.48 6.03
C ALA A 168 0.80 5.45 6.24
N ALA A 169 0.18 5.46 7.43
CA ALA A 169 -0.90 4.53 7.76
C ALA A 169 -2.09 4.73 6.81
N PHE A 170 -2.47 5.97 6.49
CA PHE A 170 -3.47 6.24 5.47
C PHE A 170 -3.06 5.70 4.10
N TYR A 171 -1.81 5.95 3.69
CA TYR A 171 -1.34 5.55 2.37
C TYR A 171 -1.34 4.02 2.20
N ILE A 172 -0.91 3.27 3.22
CA ILE A 172 -1.03 1.81 3.27
C ILE A 172 -2.49 1.38 3.17
N TYR A 173 -3.35 1.97 4.00
CA TYR A 173 -4.79 1.69 3.97
C TYR A 173 -5.37 1.86 2.56
N PHE A 174 -5.03 2.97 1.88
CA PHE A 174 -5.53 3.26 0.54
C PHE A 174 -5.06 2.22 -0.49
N ILE A 175 -3.77 1.89 -0.51
CA ILE A 175 -3.20 0.91 -1.45
C ILE A 175 -3.85 -0.47 -1.27
N VAL A 176 -3.90 -0.94 -0.02
CA VAL A 176 -4.43 -2.26 0.32
C VAL A 176 -5.92 -2.34 -0.02
N LYS A 177 -6.69 -1.31 0.36
CA LYS A 177 -8.12 -1.22 0.02
C LYS A 177 -8.33 -1.20 -1.49
N ALA A 178 -7.56 -0.41 -2.23
CA ALA A 178 -7.66 -0.32 -3.69
C ALA A 178 -7.42 -1.67 -4.36
N PHE A 179 -6.38 -2.41 -3.93
CA PHE A 179 -6.09 -3.74 -4.46
C PHE A 179 -7.26 -4.71 -4.24
N PHE A 180 -7.70 -4.89 -2.99
CA PHE A 180 -8.72 -5.91 -2.69
C PHE A 180 -10.11 -5.54 -3.19
N LYS A 181 -10.48 -4.24 -3.18
CA LYS A 181 -11.75 -3.80 -3.78
C LYS A 181 -11.81 -4.03 -5.28
N ASN A 182 -10.68 -3.88 -5.98
CA ASN A 182 -10.61 -4.16 -7.40
C ASN A 182 -10.68 -5.66 -7.71
N ASN A 183 -10.13 -6.50 -6.83
CA ASN A 183 -10.16 -7.95 -6.94
C ASN A 183 -11.44 -8.60 -6.37
N LYS A 184 -12.36 -7.80 -5.78
CA LYS A 184 -13.65 -8.24 -5.17
C LYS A 184 -13.52 -9.29 -4.06
N LYS A 185 -12.30 -9.55 -3.58
CA LYS A 185 -11.97 -10.47 -2.48
C LYS A 185 -10.96 -9.81 -1.57
N ASN A 186 -10.92 -10.23 -0.31
CA ASN A 186 -9.97 -9.71 0.69
C ASN A 186 -8.72 -10.60 0.86
N TRP A 187 -8.52 -11.55 -0.05
CA TRP A 187 -7.39 -12.43 -0.07
C TRP A 187 -7.09 -12.94 -1.49
N VAL A 188 -5.85 -13.34 -1.69
CA VAL A 188 -5.36 -14.14 -2.81
C VAL A 188 -4.97 -15.51 -2.25
N SER A 189 -5.26 -16.58 -2.97
CA SER A 189 -4.88 -17.93 -2.58
C SER A 189 -4.23 -18.67 -3.73
N LEU A 190 -3.19 -19.45 -3.44
CA LEU A 190 -2.60 -20.40 -4.39
C LEU A 190 -2.62 -21.81 -3.79
N GLN A 191 -2.65 -22.81 -4.67
CA GLN A 191 -2.59 -24.22 -4.29
C GLN A 191 -1.34 -24.86 -4.85
N PHE A 192 -0.63 -25.60 -4.01
CA PHE A 192 0.53 -26.40 -4.41
C PHE A 192 0.62 -27.68 -3.58
N ALA A 193 0.80 -28.83 -4.23
CA ALA A 193 0.97 -30.14 -3.59
C ALA A 193 -0.08 -30.45 -2.49
N GLY A 194 -1.34 -30.06 -2.69
CA GLY A 194 -2.42 -30.26 -1.71
C GLY A 194 -2.46 -29.23 -0.57
N HIS A 195 -1.51 -28.29 -0.52
CA HIS A 195 -1.50 -27.18 0.42
C HIS A 195 -2.11 -25.92 -0.19
N THR A 196 -2.83 -25.14 0.62
CA THR A 196 -3.35 -23.83 0.22
C THR A 196 -2.61 -22.73 0.98
N PHE A 197 -2.04 -21.78 0.25
CA PHE A 197 -1.45 -20.57 0.81
C PHE A 197 -2.41 -19.41 0.62
N VAL A 198 -2.47 -18.51 1.60
CA VAL A 198 -3.36 -17.36 1.63
C VAL A 198 -2.57 -16.09 1.94
N ILE A 199 -2.75 -15.08 1.10
CA ILE A 199 -2.25 -13.72 1.29
C ILE A 199 -3.45 -12.81 1.46
N ASN A 200 -3.68 -12.34 2.69
CA ASN A 200 -4.87 -11.57 3.05
C ASN A 200 -4.53 -10.10 3.37
N VAL A 201 -5.53 -9.35 3.83
CA VAL A 201 -5.38 -7.94 4.24
C VAL A 201 -4.29 -7.78 5.30
N TYR A 202 -4.25 -8.69 6.29
CA TYR A 202 -3.21 -8.70 7.32
C TYR A 202 -1.81 -8.82 6.69
N SER A 203 -1.59 -9.81 5.82
CA SER A 203 -0.31 -10.02 5.14
C SER A 203 0.17 -8.76 4.43
N TYR A 204 -0.72 -8.13 3.66
CA TYR A 204 -0.39 -6.97 2.84
C TYR A 204 -0.04 -5.75 3.71
N VAL A 205 -0.89 -5.42 4.69
CA VAL A 205 -0.64 -4.31 5.63
C VAL A 205 0.65 -4.54 6.41
N HIS A 206 0.87 -5.76 6.91
CA HIS A 206 2.02 -6.09 7.73
C HIS A 206 3.33 -5.93 6.96
N ILE A 207 3.41 -6.47 5.74
CA ILE A 207 4.62 -6.40 4.90
C ILE A 207 4.90 -4.96 4.47
N LEU A 208 3.90 -4.24 3.96
CA LEU A 208 4.08 -2.85 3.52
C LEU A 208 4.52 -1.97 4.67
N SER A 209 3.81 -2.07 5.80
CA SER A 209 4.17 -1.36 7.01
C SER A 209 5.60 -1.71 7.34
N ARG A 210 5.92 -2.95 7.73
CA ARG A 210 7.22 -3.27 8.35
C ARG A 210 8.45 -3.16 7.45
N HIS A 211 8.33 -3.40 6.15
CA HIS A 211 9.50 -3.66 5.31
C HIS A 211 9.66 -2.76 4.09
N TYR A 212 8.63 -2.00 3.68
CA TYR A 212 8.66 -1.16 2.47
C TYR A 212 8.44 0.34 2.70
N MET A 213 8.27 0.79 3.94
CA MET A 213 8.10 2.21 4.27
C MET A 213 9.22 2.76 5.17
N PRO A 214 10.49 2.78 4.71
CA PRO A 214 11.67 3.10 5.54
C PRO A 214 11.65 4.52 6.14
N LYS A 215 11.19 5.53 5.40
CA LYS A 215 11.07 6.93 5.89
C LYS A 215 10.22 7.04 7.17
N PHE A 216 9.26 6.13 7.33
CA PHE A 216 8.36 6.08 8.48
C PHE A 216 8.85 5.12 9.58
N HIS A 217 9.90 4.36 9.30
CA HIS A 217 10.41 3.33 10.18
C HIS A 217 11.76 3.62 10.78
N GLY A 218 12.42 4.71 10.41
CA GLY A 218 13.71 5.19 10.97
C GLY A 218 13.73 5.45 12.50
N ILE A 219 12.69 5.02 13.20
CA ILE A 219 12.51 5.00 14.65
C ILE A 219 12.96 3.63 15.21
N ASP A 220 12.96 2.57 14.40
CA ASP A 220 13.17 1.18 14.81
C ASP A 220 14.47 0.65 14.17
N ALA A 221 15.60 0.85 14.86
CA ALA A 221 16.94 0.55 14.35
C ALA A 221 17.19 -0.94 14.08
N GLU A 222 16.38 -1.84 14.64
CA GLU A 222 16.53 -3.28 14.50
C GLU A 222 15.81 -3.86 13.27
N LYS A 223 15.06 -3.03 12.52
CA LYS A 223 14.27 -3.52 11.37
C LYS A 223 15.04 -3.51 10.05
N SER A 224 14.87 -4.60 9.31
CA SER A 224 15.33 -4.69 7.93
C SER A 224 14.28 -4.17 6.96
N PHE A 225 14.76 -3.38 6.00
CA PHE A 225 13.97 -2.88 4.87
C PHE A 225 14.31 -3.67 3.64
N ASN A 226 13.28 -4.02 2.87
CA ASN A 226 13.48 -4.61 1.57
C ASN A 226 13.96 -3.52 0.62
N ARG A 227 14.91 -3.87 -0.23
CA ARG A 227 15.21 -3.09 -1.42
C ARG A 227 14.19 -3.43 -2.51
N GLU A 228 14.32 -2.76 -3.65
CA GLU A 228 13.57 -3.13 -4.84
C GLU A 228 13.90 -4.58 -5.21
N LEU A 229 12.87 -5.42 -5.17
CA LEU A 229 12.95 -6.85 -5.47
C LEU A 229 12.35 -7.09 -6.85
N VAL A 230 13.11 -7.77 -7.71
CA VAL A 230 12.64 -8.16 -9.04
C VAL A 230 11.45 -9.10 -8.88
N GLY A 231 10.37 -8.81 -9.58
CA GLY A 231 9.13 -9.58 -9.50
C GLY A 231 8.24 -9.26 -8.30
N ILE A 232 8.62 -8.32 -7.42
CA ILE A 232 7.77 -7.83 -6.33
C ILE A 232 7.27 -6.42 -6.61
N ASP A 233 6.03 -6.30 -7.09
CA ASP A 233 5.32 -5.02 -7.14
C ASP A 233 4.59 -4.77 -5.81
N ILE A 234 5.01 -3.73 -5.08
CA ILE A 234 4.39 -3.36 -3.80
C ILE A 234 2.94 -2.88 -3.91
N PHE A 235 2.47 -2.51 -5.11
CA PHE A 235 1.08 -2.12 -5.38
C PHE A 235 0.22 -3.31 -5.84
N ASP A 236 0.85 -4.42 -6.20
CA ASP A 236 0.25 -5.71 -6.58
C ASP A 236 0.81 -6.85 -5.70
N LEU A 237 1.19 -6.51 -4.46
CA LEU A 237 2.01 -7.37 -3.61
C LEU A 237 1.44 -8.78 -3.43
N PRO A 238 0.11 -8.99 -3.21
CA PRO A 238 -0.42 -10.34 -3.05
C PRO A 238 -0.25 -11.21 -4.30
N ASN A 239 -0.40 -10.64 -5.49
CA ASN A 239 -0.20 -11.39 -6.73
C ASN A 239 1.30 -11.63 -6.98
N SER A 240 2.12 -10.60 -6.76
CA SER A 240 3.59 -10.71 -6.91
C SER A 240 4.19 -11.76 -5.98
N LEU A 241 3.76 -11.79 -4.71
CA LEU A 241 4.14 -12.83 -3.76
C LEU A 241 3.63 -14.20 -4.18
N SER A 242 2.39 -14.29 -4.66
CA SER A 242 1.83 -15.54 -5.17
C SER A 242 2.66 -16.10 -6.32
N ASN A 243 3.09 -15.23 -7.24
CA ASN A 243 3.94 -15.61 -8.37
C ASN A 243 5.31 -16.08 -7.90
N LEU A 244 5.95 -15.37 -6.96
CA LEU A 244 7.24 -15.76 -6.41
C LEU A 244 7.19 -17.11 -5.68
N ILE A 245 6.13 -17.37 -4.91
CA ILE A 245 5.93 -18.65 -4.22
C ILE A 245 5.65 -19.76 -5.24
N THR A 246 4.89 -19.47 -6.29
CA THR A 246 4.62 -20.42 -7.37
C THR A 246 5.92 -20.80 -8.09
N ASP A 247 6.77 -19.82 -8.39
CA ASP A 247 8.07 -20.04 -9.05
C ASP A 247 9.02 -20.85 -8.16
N TYR A 248 9.06 -20.58 -6.86
CA TYR A 248 9.79 -21.41 -5.89
C TYR A 248 9.33 -22.86 -5.94
N PHE A 249 8.04 -23.13 -5.92
CA PHE A 249 7.57 -24.52 -5.93
C PHE A 249 7.73 -25.20 -7.29
N ALA A 250 7.68 -24.44 -8.40
CA ALA A 250 7.92 -24.96 -9.74
C ALA A 250 9.38 -25.43 -9.94
N ASN A 251 10.32 -24.80 -9.24
CA ASN A 251 11.75 -25.12 -9.31
C ASN A 251 12.24 -26.01 -8.17
N ALA A 252 11.33 -26.56 -7.36
CA ALA A 252 11.67 -27.42 -6.24
C ALA A 252 12.35 -28.73 -6.72
N PRO A 253 13.44 -29.17 -6.07
CA PRO A 253 14.09 -30.43 -6.41
C PRO A 253 13.11 -31.63 -6.33
N LYS A 254 13.37 -32.67 -7.12
CA LYS A 254 12.57 -33.91 -7.06
C LYS A 254 12.55 -34.46 -5.63
N GLY A 255 11.35 -34.74 -5.12
CA GLY A 255 11.17 -35.23 -3.75
C GLY A 255 11.15 -34.15 -2.67
N TYR A 256 11.18 -32.86 -3.04
CA TYR A 256 10.97 -31.78 -2.08
C TYR A 256 9.62 -31.93 -1.37
N PHE A 257 9.66 -31.83 -0.05
CA PHE A 257 8.48 -31.87 0.81
C PHE A 257 8.45 -30.60 1.66
N LEU A 258 7.29 -29.93 1.69
CA LEU A 258 7.08 -28.73 2.47
C LEU A 258 7.05 -29.07 3.98
N ASN A 259 8.19 -28.92 4.65
CA ASN A 259 8.34 -29.13 6.10
C ASN A 259 8.72 -27.86 6.87
N SER A 260 8.92 -26.74 6.18
CA SER A 260 9.29 -25.45 6.77
C SER A 260 8.10 -24.49 6.78
N GLU A 261 8.11 -23.58 7.76
CA GLU A 261 7.22 -22.42 7.82
C GLU A 261 7.80 -21.19 7.08
N PHE A 262 8.77 -21.43 6.19
CA PHE A 262 9.44 -20.37 5.45
C PHE A 262 10.00 -20.82 4.11
N LEU A 263 10.23 -19.83 3.25
CA LEU A 263 10.96 -19.91 1.99
C LEU A 263 12.10 -18.90 2.03
N ILE A 264 13.29 -19.32 1.61
CA ILE A 264 14.46 -18.44 1.49
C ILE A 264 14.84 -18.31 0.02
N PHE A 265 15.13 -17.08 -0.38
CA PHE A 265 15.65 -16.77 -1.71
C PHE A 265 16.70 -15.67 -1.63
N SER A 266 17.53 -15.53 -2.66
CA SER A 266 18.44 -14.41 -2.80
C SER A 266 18.29 -13.74 -4.16
N GLN A 267 18.64 -12.46 -4.20
CA GLN A 267 18.76 -11.65 -5.41
C GLN A 267 20.08 -10.89 -5.32
N GLY A 268 21.00 -11.21 -6.22
CA GLY A 268 22.39 -10.74 -6.10
C GLY A 268 23.02 -11.23 -4.79
N THR A 269 23.53 -10.31 -3.97
CA THR A 269 24.18 -10.64 -2.68
C THR A 269 23.24 -10.60 -1.48
N GLU A 270 21.95 -10.34 -1.69
CA GLU A 270 20.98 -10.13 -0.63
C GLU A 270 20.04 -11.32 -0.48
N TYR A 271 19.79 -11.73 0.77
CA TYR A 271 18.96 -12.87 1.10
C TYR A 271 17.66 -12.42 1.74
N TYR A 272 16.57 -13.07 1.38
CA TYR A 272 15.23 -12.72 1.78
C TYR A 272 14.52 -13.96 2.29
N ILE A 273 13.58 -13.75 3.21
CA ILE A 273 12.75 -14.82 3.76
C ILE A 273 11.28 -14.43 3.68
N ILE A 274 10.47 -15.35 3.17
CA ILE A 274 9.01 -15.33 3.28
C ILE A 274 8.65 -16.28 4.40
N TRP A 275 7.90 -15.78 5.38
CA TRP A 275 7.33 -16.61 6.43
C TRP A 275 5.87 -16.86 6.18
N TRP A 276 5.44 -18.08 6.45
CA TRP A 276 4.05 -18.45 6.49
C TRP A 276 3.74 -19.24 7.76
N LYS A 277 2.48 -19.24 8.18
CA LYS A 277 2.05 -20.00 9.35
C LYS A 277 0.92 -20.94 8.98
N LEU A 278 1.07 -22.21 9.35
CA LEU A 278 0.00 -23.19 9.21
C LEU A 278 -1.05 -22.97 10.30
N LYS A 279 -2.29 -22.65 9.91
CA LYS A 279 -3.41 -22.46 10.85
C LYS A 279 -4.76 -22.66 10.15
N ASN A 280 -5.84 -22.70 10.94
CA ASN A 280 -7.20 -22.59 10.41
C ASN A 280 -7.46 -21.16 9.91
N LEU A 281 -7.99 -21.03 8.69
CA LEU A 281 -8.19 -19.75 8.01
C LEU A 281 -9.67 -19.51 7.70
N ASN A 282 -10.16 -18.32 8.06
CA ASN A 282 -11.54 -17.91 7.78
C ASN A 282 -11.81 -17.87 6.28
N GLU A 283 -10.82 -17.45 5.50
CA GLU A 283 -10.80 -17.43 4.04
C GLU A 283 -11.04 -18.81 3.42
N LEU A 284 -10.69 -19.87 4.16
CA LEU A 284 -10.84 -21.26 3.78
C LEU A 284 -11.96 -21.95 4.57
N LYS A 285 -12.95 -21.20 5.07
CA LYS A 285 -14.05 -21.71 5.90
C LYS A 285 -13.56 -22.49 7.13
N PHE A 286 -12.56 -21.94 7.81
CA PHE A 286 -11.88 -22.53 8.96
C PHE A 286 -11.12 -23.83 8.65
N SER A 287 -10.78 -24.09 7.39
CA SER A 287 -9.89 -25.18 7.00
C SER A 287 -8.43 -24.79 7.21
N MET A 288 -7.56 -25.80 7.34
CA MET A 288 -6.12 -25.62 7.45
C MET A 288 -5.52 -25.03 6.16
N GLY A 289 -4.65 -24.03 6.33
CA GLY A 289 -3.85 -23.46 5.26
C GLY A 289 -2.69 -22.61 5.79
N TYR A 290 -1.83 -22.19 4.88
CA TYR A 290 -0.65 -21.39 5.19
C TYR A 290 -0.95 -19.90 4.98
N GLU A 291 -1.03 -19.12 6.04
CA GLU A 291 -1.13 -17.66 5.93
C GLU A 291 0.25 -17.06 5.72
N ILE A 292 0.45 -16.29 4.66
CA ILE A 292 1.68 -15.53 4.48
C ILE A 292 1.77 -14.44 5.54
N ARG A 293 2.82 -14.45 6.35
CA ARG A 293 2.98 -13.58 7.51
C ARG A 293 3.85 -12.37 7.21
N THR A 294 4.98 -12.57 6.54
CA THR A 294 5.90 -11.49 6.24
C THR A 294 6.87 -11.84 5.10
N LEU A 295 7.52 -10.81 4.54
CA LEU A 295 8.63 -10.87 3.60
C LEU A 295 9.68 -9.86 4.06
N TYR A 296 10.90 -10.31 4.37
CA TYR A 296 11.96 -9.39 4.81
C TYR A 296 13.37 -9.80 4.38
N LEU A 297 14.23 -8.78 4.22
CA LEU A 297 15.67 -8.90 4.02
C LEU A 297 16.35 -9.45 5.28
N ILE A 298 17.11 -10.53 5.13
CA ILE A 298 17.85 -11.18 6.21
C ILE A 298 19.02 -10.29 6.66
N LYS A 299 19.00 -9.94 7.95
CA LYS A 299 20.09 -9.22 8.63
C LYS A 299 20.62 -9.96 9.86
N SER A 300 19.82 -10.83 10.47
CA SER A 300 20.19 -11.53 11.70
C SER A 300 21.08 -12.75 11.42
N LYS A 301 22.08 -12.99 12.27
CA LYS A 301 22.97 -14.16 12.15
C LYS A 301 22.19 -15.48 12.27
N SER A 302 21.15 -15.52 13.09
CA SER A 302 20.28 -16.70 13.26
C SER A 302 19.49 -17.04 11.99
N ASP A 303 19.04 -16.04 11.24
CA ASP A 303 18.39 -16.28 9.95
C ASP A 303 19.40 -16.72 8.89
N TYR A 304 20.62 -16.16 8.87
CA TYR A 304 21.70 -16.63 7.98
C TYR A 304 22.05 -18.11 8.20
N GLN A 305 21.99 -18.61 9.44
CA GLN A 305 22.25 -20.02 9.75
C GLN A 305 21.25 -20.98 9.08
N LYS A 306 20.06 -20.50 8.72
CA LYS A 306 19.06 -21.32 8.00
C LYS A 306 19.54 -21.66 6.60
N ILE A 307 20.28 -20.76 5.95
CA ILE A 307 20.76 -20.90 4.57
C ILE A 307 21.78 -22.03 4.43
N ASN A 308 22.67 -22.18 5.42
CA ASN A 308 23.85 -23.05 5.34
C ASN A 308 23.56 -24.56 5.21
N LYS A 309 22.29 -24.98 5.26
CA LYS A 309 21.87 -26.38 5.15
C LYS A 309 21.05 -26.69 3.90
N HIS A 310 20.85 -25.70 3.03
CA HIS A 310 19.90 -25.81 1.93
C HIS A 310 20.59 -26.00 0.58
N ASN A 311 19.99 -26.82 -0.27
CA ASN A 311 20.37 -26.90 -1.67
C ASN A 311 19.89 -25.63 -2.38
N SER A 312 20.70 -25.08 -3.28
CA SER A 312 20.32 -23.88 -4.02
C SER A 312 19.98 -24.18 -5.47
N VAL A 313 18.96 -23.51 -6.00
CA VAL A 313 18.55 -23.60 -7.41
C VAL A 313 18.53 -22.18 -7.96
N SER A 314 19.33 -21.93 -9.00
CA SER A 314 19.31 -20.66 -9.72
C SER A 314 18.21 -20.67 -10.77
N VAL A 315 17.46 -19.57 -10.81
CA VAL A 315 16.31 -19.38 -11.69
C VAL A 315 16.52 -18.15 -12.57
N ASN A 316 15.64 -17.98 -13.56
CA ASN A 316 15.64 -16.78 -14.39
C ASN A 316 15.51 -15.51 -13.52
N ASN A 317 16.04 -14.39 -14.03
CA ASN A 317 16.04 -13.07 -13.37
C ASN A 317 17.00 -12.91 -12.17
N GLY A 318 18.00 -13.80 -12.02
CA GLY A 318 19.03 -13.65 -10.99
C GLY A 318 18.55 -13.97 -9.57
N ILE A 319 17.42 -14.68 -9.46
CA ILE A 319 16.91 -15.21 -8.20
C ILE A 319 17.54 -16.59 -7.95
N ILE A 320 17.88 -16.86 -6.70
CA ILE A 320 18.34 -18.19 -6.25
C ILE A 320 17.44 -18.63 -5.10
N TYR A 321 16.83 -19.80 -5.21
CA TYR A 321 16.02 -20.42 -4.17
C TYR A 321 16.82 -21.38 -3.31
N TYR A 322 16.49 -21.47 -2.03
CA TYR A 322 17.13 -22.35 -1.06
C TYR A 322 16.09 -23.31 -0.46
N TYR A 323 16.28 -24.63 -0.65
CA TYR A 323 15.35 -25.70 -0.25
C TYR A 323 15.88 -26.58 0.87
#